data_AF-A0A6V7L7S8-F1
#
_entry.id   AF-A0A6V7L7S8-F1
#
_cell.length_a   1.000
_cell.length_b   1.000
_cell.length_c   1.000
_cell.angle_alpha   90.00
_cell.angle_beta   90.00
_cell.angle_gamma   90.00
#
_symmetry.space_group_name_H-M   'P 1'
#
loop_
_entity.id
_entity.type
_entity.pdbx_description
1 polymer ?
#
loop_
_entity_poly.entity_id
_entity_poly.type
_entity_poly.pdbx_seq_one_letter_code
_entity_poly.pdbx_strand_id
1 'polypeptide(L)' 'GDYSENMKLFTDNVRWSAGAGIAMRIGGIARIELNLVYPLALCRTDVFQQYQFGIGLQYL' A
#
# COMPACT_ATOMS: atom_id res chain seq x y z
N GLY A 1 35.14 -3.77 6.91
CA GLY A 1 33.88 -4.52 6.86
C GLY A 1 33.15 -4.08 5.63
N ASP A 2 32.74 -5.02 4.78
CA ASP A 2 32.16 -4.71 3.49
C ASP A 2 30.71 -4.22 3.66
N TYR A 3 30.52 -2.90 3.68
CA TYR A 3 29.20 -2.26 3.89
C TYR A 3 28.24 -2.52 2.72
N SER A 4 28.75 -3.01 1.59
CA SER A 4 27.96 -3.27 0.38
C SER A 4 26.99 -4.45 0.53
N GLU A 5 27.35 -5.48 1.31
CA GLU A 5 26.47 -6.62 1.59
C GLU A 5 25.29 -6.24 2.49
N ASN A 6 25.53 -5.39 3.49
CA ASN A 6 24.45 -4.89 4.36
C ASN A 6 23.43 -4.05 3.58
N MET A 7 23.91 -3.25 2.61
CA MET A 7 23.04 -2.42 1.76
C MET A 7 22.17 -3.24 0.82
N LYS A 8 22.66 -4.40 0.34
CA LYS A 8 21.85 -5.34 -0.43
C LYS A 8 20.70 -5.93 0.39
N LEU A 9 20.96 -6.29 1.65
CA LEU A 9 19.95 -6.83 2.55
C LEU A 9 18.78 -5.85 2.80
N PHE A 10 19.08 -4.56 2.89
CA PHE A 10 18.07 -3.51 3.04
C PHE A 10 17.30 -3.24 1.75
N THR A 11 17.87 -3.52 0.58
CA THR A 11 17.23 -3.24 -0.71
C THR A 11 16.40 -4.42 -1.22
N ASP A 12 16.80 -5.67 -0.93
CA ASP A 12 16.17 -6.89 -1.45
C ASP A 12 14.74 -7.14 -0.93
N ASN A 13 14.33 -6.50 0.16
CA ASN A 13 13.00 -6.69 0.77
C ASN A 13 12.08 -5.46 0.66
N VAL A 14 12.44 -4.52 -0.21
CA VAL A 14 11.67 -3.30 -0.38
C VAL A 14 10.52 -3.56 -1.36
N ARG A 15 9.29 -3.44 -0.86
CA ARG A 15 8.06 -3.56 -1.66
C ARG A 15 7.56 -2.17 -2.01
N TRP A 16 7.37 -1.92 -3.29
CA TRP A 16 6.83 -0.66 -3.80
C TRP A 16 5.52 -0.91 -4.53
N SER A 17 4.57 -0.01 -4.36
CA SER A 17 3.33 0.01 -5.12
C SER A 17 2.98 1.43 -5.52
N ALA A 18 2.41 1.55 -6.72
CA ALA A 18 1.78 2.76 -7.21
C ALA A 18 0.30 2.47 -7.39
N GLY A 19 -0.55 3.46 -7.16
CA GLY A 19 -1.99 3.26 -7.28
C GLY A 19 -2.74 4.56 -7.45
N ALA A 20 -3.99 4.43 -7.85
CA ALA A 20 -4.95 5.53 -7.93
C ALA A 20 -6.20 5.13 -7.17
N GLY A 21 -6.87 6.09 -6.53
CA GLY A 21 -8.04 5.79 -5.74
C GLY A 21 -9.04 6.93 -5.71
N ILE A 22 -10.28 6.57 -5.42
CA ILE A 22 -11.38 7.51 -5.18
C ILE A 22 -11.68 7.46 -3.68
N ALA A 23 -11.68 8.62 -3.04
CA ALA A 23 -12.11 8.78 -1.66
C ALA A 23 -13.36 9.66 -1.61
N MET A 24 -14.40 9.18 -0.95
CA MET A 24 -15.64 9.90 -0.72
C MET A 24 -15.83 10.10 0.78
N ARG A 25 -16.14 11.33 1.20
CA ARG A 25 -16.53 11.64 2.58
C ARG A 25 -18.03 11.86 2.64
N ILE A 26 -18.70 11.15 3.54
CA ILE A 26 -20.15 11.26 3.78
C ILE A 26 -20.35 11.99 5.10
N GLY A 27 -20.85 13.23 5.01
CA GLY A 27 -21.33 14.00 6.17
C GLY A 27 -20.30 14.26 7.27
N GLY A 28 -19.00 14.11 6.99
CA GLY A 28 -17.94 14.22 8.01
C GLY A 28 -17.87 13.03 8.99
N ILE A 29 -18.72 12.02 8.85
CA ILE A 29 -18.85 10.89 9.77
C ILE A 29 -18.19 9.63 9.19
N ALA A 30 -18.26 9.47 7.87
CA ALA A 30 -17.73 8.29 7.19
C ALA A 30 -16.85 8.68 6.00
N ARG A 31 -15.79 7.90 5.77
CA ARG A 31 -14.94 7.96 4.59
C ARG A 31 -14.95 6.60 3.92
N ILE A 32 -15.31 6.59 2.64
CA ILE A 32 -15.24 5.41 1.79
C ILE A 32 -14.07 5.61 0.83
N GLU A 33 -13.20 4.62 0.72
CA GLU A 33 -12.02 4.62 -0.13
C GLU A 33 -12.06 3.41 -1.06
N LEU A 34 -11.84 3.64 -2.34
CA LEU A 34 -11.65 2.60 -3.34
C LEU A 34 -10.32 2.86 -4.04
N ASN A 35 -9.32 2.02 -3.78
CA ASN A 35 -7.97 2.15 -4.31
C ASN A 35 -7.68 1.01 -5.29
N LEU A 36 -7.19 1.37 -6.47
CA LEU A 36 -6.59 0.47 -7.45
C LEU A 36 -5.07 0.51 -7.24
N VAL A 37 -4.49 -0.60 -6.81
CA VAL A 37 -3.08 -0.70 -6.43
C VAL A 37 -2.34 -1.61 -7.41
N TYR A 38 -1.24 -1.10 -7.98
CA TYR A 38 -0.30 -1.84 -8.80
C TYR A 38 1.06 -1.92 -8.08
N PRO A 39 1.43 -3.08 -7.54
CA PRO A 39 2.77 -3.29 -7.01
C PRO A 39 3.82 -3.25 -8.11
N LEU A 40 4.84 -2.42 -7.90
CA LEU A 40 6.01 -2.25 -8.76
C LEU A 40 7.13 -3.22 -8.39
N ALA A 41 7.21 -3.63 -7.12
CA ALA A 41 8.15 -4.63 -6.62
C ALA A 41 7.40 -5.66 -5.76
N LEU A 42 7.20 -6.86 -6.31
CA LEU A 42 6.55 -8.01 -5.67
C LEU A 42 7.62 -9.03 -5.25
N CYS A 43 7.51 -9.54 -4.03
CA CYS A 43 8.22 -10.74 -3.62
C CYS A 43 7.36 -11.99 -3.88
N ARG A 44 7.99 -13.16 -4.09
CA ARG A 44 7.29 -14.42 -4.42
C ARG A 44 6.23 -14.86 -3.40
N THR A 45 6.33 -14.36 -2.17
CA THR A 45 5.41 -14.66 -1.07
C THR A 45 4.27 -13.65 -0.93
N ASP A 46 4.26 -12.59 -1.74
CA ASP A 46 3.31 -11.49 -1.57
C ASP A 46 1.97 -11.80 -2.24
N VAL A 47 0.89 -11.48 -1.53
CA VAL A 47 -0.46 -11.59 -2.07
C VAL A 47 -0.75 -10.37 -2.93
N PHE A 48 -0.91 -10.59 -4.23
CA PHE A 48 -1.32 -9.54 -5.17
C PHE A 48 -2.82 -9.27 -5.02
N GLN A 49 -3.17 -8.10 -4.49
CA GLN A 49 -4.55 -7.63 -4.44
C GLN A 49 -4.66 -6.23 -5.05
N GLN A 50 -5.26 -6.20 -6.24
CA GLN A 50 -5.32 -5.00 -7.07
C GLN A 50 -6.39 -4.00 -6.61
N TYR A 51 -7.45 -4.49 -5.96
CA TYR A 51 -8.56 -3.67 -5.47
C TYR A 51 -8.58 -3.65 -3.95
N GLN A 52 -8.50 -2.45 -3.38
CA GLN A 52 -8.63 -2.23 -1.95
C GLN A 52 -9.84 -1.33 -1.69
N PHE A 53 -10.77 -1.85 -0.89
CA PHE A 53 -11.92 -1.11 -0.42
C PHE A 53 -11.77 -0.83 1.07
N GLY A 54 -11.96 0.43 1.48
CA GLY A 54 -11.84 0.88 2.86
C GLY A 54 -13.07 1.67 3.29
N ILE A 55 -13.55 1.40 4.51
CA ILE A 55 -14.56 2.22 5.18
C ILE A 55 -13.97 2.66 6.51
N GLY A 56 -13.81 3.97 6.69
CA GLY A 56 -13.44 4.59 7.95
C GLY A 56 -14.63 5.33 8.55
N LEU A 57 -14.91 5.08 9.82
CA LEU A 57 -15.88 5.86 10.60
C LEU A 57 -15.09 6.79 11.53
N GLN A 58 -15.47 8.06 11.55
CA GLN A 58 -14.93 9.05 12.46
C GLN A 58 -16.02 9.38 13.48
N TYR A 59 -15.86 8.84 14.69
CA TYR A 59 -16.67 9.24 15.83
C TYR A 59 -15.97 10.41 16.54
N LEU A 60 -16.75 11.46 16.82
CA LEU A 60 -16.32 12.63 17.58
C LEU A 60 -16.18 12.29 19.07
#